data_AF-U6MLX4-F1
#
_entry.id   AF-U6MLX4-F1
#
_cell.length_a   1.000
_cell.length_b   1.000
_cell.length_c   1.000
_cell.angle_alpha   90.00
_cell.angle_beta   90.00
_cell.angle_gamma   90.00
#
_symmetry.space_group_name_H-M   'P 1'
#
loop_
_entity.id
_entity.type
_entity.pdbx_description
1 polymer ?
#
loop_
_entity_poly.entity_id
_entity_poly.type
_entity_poly.pdbx_seq_one_letter_code
_entity_poly.pdbx_strand_id
1 'polypeptide(L)'
;MATFHIEKSVIANGSLGTVKAMKRYWNQPVSDMNDESNASKYTLLQMALMLQKKKVVEYLLPQQDLDLNTKATDGTTALMTACDQQARANSSISCVLL
;
A
#
# COMPACT_ATOMS: atom_id res chain seq x y z
N MET A 1 -21.82 -8.02 -1.65
CA MET A 1 -20.62 -8.39 -0.87
C MET A 1 -20.08 -7.08 -0.31
N ALA A 2 -20.20 -6.82 0.99
CA ALA A 2 -19.81 -5.53 1.58
C ALA A 2 -18.31 -5.32 1.40
N THR A 3 -17.95 -4.37 0.56
CA THR A 3 -16.58 -3.88 0.39
C THR A 3 -16.25 -3.04 1.62
N PHE A 4 -15.25 -3.49 2.37
CA PHE A 4 -14.80 -2.78 3.55
C PHE A 4 -13.96 -1.58 3.09
N HIS A 5 -14.49 -0.38 3.31
CA HIS A 5 -13.78 0.86 3.01
C HIS A 5 -12.66 1.04 4.04
N ILE A 6 -11.42 1.02 3.56
CA ILE A 6 -10.28 1.40 4.38
C ILE A 6 -9.84 2.73 3.82
N GLU A 7 -10.26 3.80 4.50
CA GLU A 7 -9.84 5.14 4.12
C GLU A 7 -8.31 5.24 4.20
N LYS A 8 -7.68 5.93 3.23
CA LYS A 8 -6.24 6.24 3.30
C LYS A 8 -5.91 6.98 4.60
N SER A 9 -6.86 7.72 5.15
CA SER A 9 -6.79 8.38 6.46
C SER A 9 -6.39 7.39 7.57
N VAL A 10 -6.84 6.13 7.48
CA VAL A 10 -6.56 5.07 8.46
C VAL A 10 -5.10 4.62 8.40
N ILE A 11 -4.43 4.70 7.25
CA ILE A 11 -2.99 4.37 7.14
C ILE A 11 -2.12 5.61 7.29
N ALA A 12 -2.62 6.76 6.84
CA ALA A 12 -1.95 8.05 6.96
C ALA A 12 -1.89 8.53 8.42
N ASN A 13 -2.95 8.32 9.19
CA ASN A 13 -3.04 8.78 10.59
C ASN A 13 -3.12 7.61 11.58
N GLY A 14 -3.27 6.37 11.11
CA GLY A 14 -3.37 5.21 11.99
C GLY A 14 -2.07 4.88 12.68
N SER A 15 -2.23 4.35 13.89
CA SER A 15 -1.13 3.76 14.65
C SER A 15 -0.79 2.38 14.12
N LEU A 16 0.35 1.82 14.56
CA LEU A 16 0.69 0.44 14.29
C LEU A 16 -0.38 -0.55 14.79
N GLY A 17 -1.09 -0.20 15.87
CA GLY A 17 -2.22 -1.00 16.37
C GLY A 17 -3.35 -1.12 15.34
N THR A 18 -3.61 -0.06 14.59
CA THR A 18 -4.59 -0.05 13.50
C THR A 18 -4.15 -0.98 12.37
N VAL A 19 -2.89 -0.91 11.96
CA VAL A 19 -2.31 -1.82 10.94
C VAL A 19 -2.43 -3.29 11.34
N LYS A 20 -2.21 -3.59 12.63
CA LYS A 20 -2.36 -4.93 13.20
C LYS A 20 -3.81 -5.43 13.18
N ALA A 21 -4.77 -4.58 13.57
CA ALA A 21 -6.18 -4.92 13.55
C ALA A 21 -6.69 -5.25 12.13
N MET A 22 -6.04 -4.69 11.10
CA MET A 22 -6.40 -4.83 9.70
C MET A 22 -5.77 -6.05 9.02
N LYS A 23 -5.25 -7.02 9.78
CA LYS A 23 -4.57 -8.23 9.27
C LYS A 23 -5.33 -8.94 8.17
N ARG A 24 -6.66 -9.02 8.28
CA ARG A 24 -7.54 -9.66 7.28
C ARG A 24 -7.46 -9.01 5.89
N TYR A 25 -7.04 -7.75 5.80
CA TYR A 25 -7.04 -6.95 4.57
C TYR A 25 -5.64 -6.70 3.99
N TRP A 26 -4.59 -7.24 4.61
CA TRP A 26 -3.21 -7.02 4.16
C TRP A 26 -2.99 -7.38 2.68
N ASN A 27 -3.67 -8.44 2.23
CA ASN A 27 -3.54 -9.03 0.89
C ASN A 27 -4.77 -8.75 0.01
N GLN A 28 -5.51 -7.68 0.31
CA GLN A 28 -6.67 -7.30 -0.49
C GLN A 28 -6.51 -5.86 -0.98
N PRO A 29 -6.85 -5.58 -2.25
CA PRO A 29 -6.88 -4.21 -2.75
C PRO A 29 -8.06 -3.48 -2.12
N VAL A 30 -7.77 -2.37 -1.43
CA VAL A 30 -8.74 -1.52 -0.74
C VAL A 30 -8.76 -0.13 -1.32
N SER A 31 -9.97 0.46 -1.38
CA SER A 31 -10.22 1.79 -1.90
C SER A 31 -10.53 2.76 -0.76
N ASP A 32 -10.05 3.98 -0.93
CA ASP A 32 -10.41 5.15 -0.11
C ASP A 32 -11.75 5.75 -0.55
N MET A 33 -12.23 5.41 -1.76
CA MET A 33 -13.48 5.92 -2.33
C MET A 33 -14.56 4.86 -2.36
N ASN A 34 -15.82 5.31 -2.31
CA ASN A 34 -16.97 4.43 -2.46
C ASN A 34 -16.92 3.70 -3.81
N ASP A 35 -17.44 2.47 -3.88
CA ASP A 35 -17.29 1.56 -5.04
C ASP A 35 -17.86 2.11 -6.36
N GLU A 36 -18.67 3.17 -6.31
CA GLU A 36 -19.22 3.84 -7.50
C GLU A 36 -18.18 4.69 -8.24
N SER A 37 -17.01 4.90 -7.62
CA SER A 37 -15.89 5.59 -8.23
C SER A 37 -14.99 4.55 -8.89
N ASN A 38 -14.58 4.76 -10.14
CA ASN A 38 -13.54 3.96 -10.82
C ASN A 38 -12.13 4.25 -10.24
N ALA A 39 -12.05 4.38 -8.91
CA ALA A 39 -10.87 4.74 -8.17
C ALA A 39 -9.93 3.54 -8.06
N SER A 40 -8.64 3.79 -8.24
CA SER A 40 -7.60 2.79 -8.05
C SER A 40 -7.61 2.28 -6.61
N LYS A 41 -7.78 0.96 -6.45
CA LYS A 41 -7.68 0.29 -5.15
C LYS A 41 -6.24 -0.20 -4.97
N TYR A 42 -5.68 0.05 -3.80
CA TYR A 42 -4.29 -0.27 -3.47
C TYR A 42 -4.23 -1.27 -2.32
N THR A 43 -3.18 -2.07 -2.27
CA THR A 43 -2.88 -2.89 -1.10
C THR A 43 -2.41 -2.03 0.06
N LEU A 44 -2.48 -2.58 1.28
CA LEU A 44 -2.01 -1.91 2.49
C LEU A 44 -0.54 -1.50 2.38
N LEU A 45 0.30 -2.38 1.83
CA LEU A 45 1.72 -2.12 1.65
C LEU A 45 1.98 -1.01 0.65
N GLN A 46 1.24 -0.97 -0.47
CA GLN A 46 1.32 0.12 -1.45
C GLN A 46 0.93 1.47 -0.84
N MET A 47 -0.14 1.53 -0.03
CA MET A 47 -0.50 2.75 0.67
C MET A 47 0.58 3.21 1.65
N ALA A 48 1.17 2.28 2.41
CA ALA A 48 2.26 2.60 3.34
C ALA A 48 3.50 3.15 2.61
N LEU A 49 3.80 2.65 1.41
CA LEU A 49 4.86 3.16 0.54
C LEU A 49 4.54 4.57 0.01
N MET A 50 3.34 4.79 -0.55
CA MET A 50 2.91 6.10 -1.06
C MET A 50 2.88 7.18 0.03
N LEU A 51 2.50 6.81 1.26
CA LEU A 51 2.45 7.70 2.42
C LEU A 51 3.80 7.79 3.16
N GLN A 52 4.85 7.15 2.64
CA GLN A 52 6.18 7.09 3.24
C GLN A 52 6.18 6.67 4.72
N LYS A 53 5.27 5.76 5.10
CA LYS A 53 5.14 5.26 6.48
C LYS A 53 6.16 4.16 6.75
N LYS A 54 7.44 4.53 6.82
CA LYS A 54 8.56 3.60 7.02
C LYS A 54 8.33 2.60 8.17
N LYS A 55 7.84 3.05 9.33
CA LYS A 55 7.53 2.17 10.47
C LYS A 55 6.47 1.10 10.17
N VAL A 56 5.50 1.42 9.33
CA VAL A 56 4.44 0.48 8.91
C VAL A 56 5.01 -0.52 7.92
N VAL A 57 5.82 -0.06 6.96
CA VAL A 57 6.52 -0.92 6.00
C VAL A 57 7.47 -1.90 6.72
N GLU A 58 8.30 -1.40 7.63
CA GLU A 58 9.23 -2.22 8.43
C GLU A 58 8.50 -3.26 9.28
N TYR A 59 7.29 -2.96 9.75
CA TYR A 59 6.48 -3.92 10.49
C TYR A 59 5.84 -4.99 9.59
N LEU A 60 5.36 -4.59 8.40
CA LEU A 60 4.63 -5.45 7.48
C LEU A 60 5.55 -6.42 6.73
N LEU A 61 6.71 -5.95 6.24
CA LEU A 61 7.65 -6.76 5.45
C LEU A 61 8.03 -8.13 6.05
N PRO A 62 8.33 -8.26 7.36
CA PRO A 62 8.68 -9.55 7.94
C PRO A 62 7.48 -10.45 8.25
N GLN A 63 6.24 -10.01 8.02
CA GLN A 63 5.06 -10.81 8.34
C GLN A 63 4.86 -11.92 7.30
N GLN A 64 4.85 -13.17 7.74
CA GLN A 64 4.65 -14.33 6.86
C GLN A 64 3.27 -14.35 6.18
N ASP A 65 2.27 -13.74 6.82
CA ASP A 65 0.91 -13.66 6.28
C ASP A 65 0.76 -12.60 5.18
N LEU A 66 1.78 -11.78 4.93
CA LEU A 66 1.74 -10.73 3.91
C LEU A 66 2.16 -11.30 2.55
N ASP A 67 1.29 -11.14 1.55
CA ASP A 67 1.56 -11.49 0.16
C ASP A 67 2.02 -10.26 -0.62
N LEU A 68 3.34 -10.22 -0.89
CA LEU A 68 3.99 -9.16 -1.67
C LEU A 68 3.59 -9.14 -3.15
N ASN A 69 3.02 -10.23 -3.66
CA ASN A 69 2.61 -10.34 -5.06
C ASN A 69 1.16 -9.89 -5.29
N THR A 70 0.45 -9.52 -4.21
CA THR A 70 -0.91 -8.99 -4.32
C THR A 70 -0.90 -7.76 -5.25
N LYS A 71 -1.76 -7.81 -6.27
CA LYS A 71 -1.92 -6.72 -7.23
C LYS A 71 -3.05 -5.78 -6.81
N ALA A 72 -2.82 -4.50 -7.02
CA ALA A 72 -3.85 -3.47 -7.03
C ALA A 72 -4.82 -3.68 -8.22
N THR A 73 -5.92 -2.92 -8.24
CA THR A 73 -6.92 -3.01 -9.33
C THR A 73 -6.34 -2.63 -10.69
N ASP A 74 -5.31 -1.78 -10.73
CA ASP A 74 -4.58 -1.39 -11.94
C ASP A 74 -3.49 -2.40 -12.35
N GLY A 75 -3.39 -3.53 -11.64
CA GLY A 75 -2.39 -4.57 -11.88
C GLY A 75 -1.01 -4.27 -11.29
N THR A 76 -0.83 -3.13 -10.59
CA THR A 76 0.44 -2.76 -9.99
C THR A 76 0.74 -3.58 -8.73
N THR A 77 2.01 -3.89 -8.47
CA THR A 77 2.48 -4.55 -7.24
C THR A 77 3.12 -3.56 -6.28
N ALA A 78 3.34 -3.97 -5.02
CA ALA A 78 4.03 -3.15 -4.03
C ALA A 78 5.44 -2.75 -4.47
N LEU A 79 6.17 -3.65 -5.15
CA LEU A 79 7.51 -3.36 -5.66
C LEU A 79 7.46 -2.29 -6.75
N MET A 80 6.51 -2.37 -7.69
CA MET A 80 6.36 -1.37 -8.75
C MET A 80 6.05 0.01 -8.18
N THR A 81 5.20 0.06 -7.14
CA THR A 81 4.93 1.31 -6.41
C THR A 81 6.17 1.83 -5.68
N ALA A 82 6.97 0.98 -5.05
CA ALA A 82 8.22 1.40 -4.39
C ALA A 82 9.22 1.98 -5.40
N CYS A 83 9.38 1.35 -6.56
CA CYS A 83 10.25 1.84 -7.64
C CYS A 83 9.77 3.18 -8.20
N ASP A 84 8.46 3.35 -8.43
CA ASP A 84 7.89 4.62 -8.90
C ASP A 84 8.08 5.74 -7.88
N GLN A 85 7.84 5.46 -6.59
CA GLN A 85 8.09 6.42 -5.51
C GLN A 85 9.57 6.78 -5.41
N GLN A 86 10.45 5.80 -5.53
CA GLN A 86 11.89 6.05 -5.55
C GLN A 86 12.28 6.88 -6.77
N ALA A 87 11.79 6.60 -7.98
CA ALA A 87 12.09 7.37 -9.19
C ALA A 87 11.59 8.83 -9.08
N ARG A 88 10.44 9.06 -8.43
CA ARG A 88 9.94 10.40 -8.12
C ARG A 88 10.79 11.11 -7.07
N ALA A 89 11.25 10.40 -6.05
CA ALA A 89 12.19 10.93 -5.05
C ALA A 89 13.60 11.18 -5.63
N ASN A 90 14.03 10.35 -6.60
CA ASN A 90 15.32 10.37 -7.28
C ASN A 90 15.30 11.05 -8.65
N SER A 91 14.29 11.87 -8.98
CA SER A 91 14.47 12.87 -10.04
C SER A 91 15.57 13.89 -9.72
N SER A 92 16.29 13.74 -8.59
CA SER A 92 17.60 14.31 -8.35
C SER A 92 18.80 13.40 -8.66
N ILE A 93 18.71 12.06 -8.73
CA ILE A 93 19.83 11.17 -9.09
C ILE A 93 19.37 9.90 -9.82
N SER A 94 19.63 9.93 -11.13
CA SER A 94 19.81 8.85 -12.10
C SER A 94 19.43 7.43 -11.69
N CYS A 95 18.45 6.94 -12.46
CA CYS A 95 18.28 5.57 -12.92
C CYS A 95 19.64 4.88 -13.23
N VAL A 96 20.20 4.14 -12.27
CA VAL A 96 21.18 3.07 -12.53
C VAL A 96 20.88 1.95 -11.53
N LEU A 97 20.83 0.72 -12.08
CA LEU A 97 20.61 -0.58 -11.45
C LEU A 97 19.15 -0.98 -11.22
N LEU A 98 18.51 -1.39 -12.31
CA LEU A 98 18.29 -2.82 -12.57
C LEU A 98 18.61 -3.13 -14.04
#